data_AF-A0A7C0VW51-F1
#
_entry.id   AF-A0A7C0VW51-F1
#
_cell.length_a   1.000
_cell.length_b   1.000
_cell.length_c   1.000
_cell.angle_alpha   90.00
_cell.angle_beta   90.00
_cell.angle_gamma   90.00
#
_symmetry.space_group_name_H-M   'P 1'
#
loop_
_entity.id
_entity.type
_entity.pdbx_description
1 polymer ?
#
loop_
_entity_poly.entity_id
_entity_poly.type
_entity_poly.pdbx_seq_one_letter_code
_entity_poly.pdbx_strand_id
1 'polypeptide(L)'
;MSEPLLRLYPGPPTPVALAGAYLAHGLHRADAAKPVVYSNFIASLDGRIALVEPGTRRHRVPAAIANPRDWRLFQELAAQAHVLITSARYLRDLAQGQAQDHLPVSTRAPYADLLDWRKAQGLASQPAVAVVSASLDLPVPAGLDLHQRAFYVVTGEGADPERVDALERLGLRVLFAGNGRRVEGRRLVDALVEQGYYSLCAVAGPQLLYTLVSAGVLDRLYLTHAHRLLGGSEYDSILEGPALDPSADLRLTSLYYDAHAPGGTGQIFGAYECRAGEGGSGR
;
A
#
# COMPACT_ATOMS: atom_id res chain seq x y z
N MET A 1 2.57 28.16 0.58
CA MET A 1 1.58 27.19 1.07
C MET A 1 1.14 26.36 -0.13
N SER A 2 0.96 25.05 0.02
CA SER A 2 0.51 24.20 -1.10
C SER A 2 -0.92 24.56 -1.49
N GLU A 3 -1.22 24.55 -2.79
CA GLU A 3 -2.58 24.76 -3.31
C GLU A 3 -3.56 23.76 -2.67
N PRO A 4 -4.75 24.22 -2.25
CA PRO A 4 -5.70 23.40 -1.50
C PRO A 4 -6.35 22.31 -2.37
N LEU A 5 -6.95 21.34 -1.70
CA LEU A 5 -7.93 20.42 -2.26
C LEU A 5 -9.34 20.96 -2.04
N LEU A 6 -10.28 20.54 -2.86
CA LEU A 6 -11.70 20.71 -2.59
C LEU A 6 -12.27 19.40 -2.06
N ARG A 7 -12.60 19.33 -0.76
CA ARG A 7 -13.30 18.16 -0.21
C ARG A 7 -14.75 18.18 -0.71
N LEU A 8 -15.12 17.19 -1.51
CA LEU A 8 -16.45 16.99 -2.08
C LEU A 8 -17.33 16.06 -1.23
N TYR A 9 -16.73 15.23 -0.39
CA TYR A 9 -17.43 14.37 0.56
C TYR A 9 -16.57 14.13 1.82
N PRO A 10 -17.17 14.11 3.03
CA PRO A 10 -18.59 14.33 3.32
C PRO A 10 -18.97 15.82 3.42
N GLY A 11 -20.25 16.11 3.20
CA GLY A 11 -20.81 17.46 3.34
C GLY A 11 -20.60 18.35 2.11
N PRO A 12 -20.83 19.67 2.23
CA PRO A 12 -20.69 20.60 1.12
C PRO A 12 -19.22 20.77 0.69
N PRO A 13 -18.96 21.13 -0.57
CA PRO A 13 -17.62 21.41 -1.07
C PRO A 13 -16.86 22.40 -0.19
N THR A 14 -15.74 21.97 0.38
CA THR A 14 -14.96 22.79 1.33
C THR A 14 -13.47 22.75 0.96
N PRO A 15 -12.78 23.90 0.81
CA PRO A 15 -11.33 23.92 0.64
C PRO A 15 -10.62 23.34 1.87
N VAL A 16 -9.67 22.44 1.65
CA VAL A 16 -8.83 21.84 2.70
C VAL A 16 -7.37 21.81 2.25
N ALA A 17 -6.43 21.83 3.18
CA ALA A 17 -5.02 21.69 2.84
C ALA A 17 -4.74 20.28 2.29
N LEU A 18 -3.85 20.17 1.28
CA LEU A 18 -3.32 18.88 0.82
C LEU A 18 -2.58 18.17 1.97
N ALA A 19 -1.68 18.89 2.62
CA ALA A 19 -0.92 18.40 3.75
C ALA A 19 -1.84 18.16 4.96
N GLY A 20 -1.84 16.94 5.47
CA GLY A 20 -2.64 16.49 6.61
C GLY A 20 -4.02 15.96 6.21
N ALA A 21 -4.40 15.99 4.93
CA ALA A 21 -5.70 15.51 4.48
C ALA A 21 -5.91 14.03 4.83
N TYR A 22 -4.91 13.17 4.60
CA TYR A 22 -4.99 11.76 4.93
C TYR A 22 -4.54 11.47 6.37
N LEU A 23 -3.67 12.29 6.97
CA LEU A 23 -3.34 12.17 8.40
C LEU A 23 -4.58 12.33 9.30
N ALA A 24 -5.53 13.17 8.89
CA ALA A 24 -6.80 13.38 9.60
C ALA A 24 -7.66 12.10 9.71
N HIS A 25 -7.40 11.07 8.88
CA HIS A 25 -8.14 9.82 8.92
C HIS A 25 -7.75 8.92 10.10
N GLY A 26 -6.62 9.18 10.77
CA GLY A 26 -6.29 8.57 12.06
C GLY A 26 -6.02 7.06 12.05
N LEU A 27 -5.49 6.51 10.95
CA LEU A 27 -5.27 5.07 10.77
C LEU A 27 -4.28 4.48 11.78
N HIS A 28 -3.31 5.29 12.23
CA HIS A 28 -2.33 4.96 13.26
C HIS A 28 -2.93 4.65 14.65
N ARG A 29 -4.21 4.98 14.87
CA ARG A 29 -4.90 4.75 16.15
C ARG A 29 -5.48 3.34 16.27
N ALA A 30 -5.29 2.50 15.25
CA ALA A 30 -5.67 1.10 15.33
C ALA A 30 -4.91 0.37 16.44
N ASP A 31 -5.59 -0.59 17.07
CA ASP A 31 -5.08 -1.38 18.18
C ASP A 31 -5.34 -2.87 17.98
N ALA A 32 -4.95 -3.70 18.96
CA ALA A 32 -5.13 -5.14 18.90
C ALA A 32 -6.59 -5.58 18.79
N ALA A 33 -7.54 -4.80 19.32
CA ALA A 33 -8.96 -5.13 19.27
C ALA A 33 -9.55 -4.82 17.89
N LYS A 34 -9.00 -3.82 17.19
CA LYS A 34 -9.43 -3.43 15.86
C LYS A 34 -8.24 -3.03 14.98
N PRO A 35 -7.48 -4.03 14.47
CA PRO A 35 -6.48 -3.74 13.45
C PRO A 35 -7.17 -3.17 12.20
N VAL A 36 -6.44 -2.36 11.44
CA VAL A 36 -6.89 -1.78 10.18
C VAL A 36 -5.92 -2.15 9.06
N VAL A 37 -6.47 -2.73 8.00
CA VAL A 37 -5.77 -3.04 6.75
C VAL A 37 -6.22 -2.07 5.68
N TYR A 38 -5.28 -1.40 5.05
CA TYR A 38 -5.60 -0.45 3.99
C TYR A 38 -4.61 -0.48 2.85
N SER A 39 -5.08 -0.14 1.66
CA SER A 39 -4.27 -0.12 0.44
C SER A 39 -4.46 1.19 -0.30
N ASN A 40 -3.47 1.58 -1.10
CA ASN A 40 -3.54 2.78 -1.94
C ASN A 40 -3.14 2.49 -3.39
N PHE A 41 -3.85 3.09 -4.34
CA PHE A 41 -3.51 3.05 -5.77
C PHE A 41 -3.72 4.40 -6.43
N ILE A 42 -2.97 4.64 -7.51
CA ILE A 42 -3.27 5.66 -8.51
C ILE A 42 -3.60 4.98 -9.83
N ALA A 43 -4.67 5.42 -10.47
CA ALA A 43 -5.13 4.93 -11.77
C ALA A 43 -5.45 6.10 -12.71
N SER A 44 -5.32 5.86 -14.02
CA SER A 44 -5.95 6.68 -15.05
C SER A 44 -7.48 6.55 -15.03
N LEU A 45 -8.22 7.39 -15.76
CA LEU A 45 -9.69 7.29 -15.87
C LEU A 45 -10.15 5.97 -16.49
N ASP A 46 -9.33 5.41 -17.37
CA ASP A 46 -9.55 4.10 -17.96
C ASP A 46 -8.98 2.95 -17.08
N GLY A 47 -8.49 3.22 -15.87
CA GLY A 47 -8.18 2.20 -14.88
C GLY A 47 -6.78 1.58 -14.98
N ARG A 48 -5.84 2.23 -15.67
CA ARG A 48 -4.45 1.74 -15.77
C ARG A 48 -3.66 2.22 -14.57
N ILE A 49 -3.08 1.27 -13.82
CA ILE A 49 -2.16 1.57 -12.72
C ILE A 49 -0.70 1.39 -13.14
N ALA A 50 -0.46 0.60 -14.18
CA ALA A 50 0.84 0.32 -14.72
C ALA A 50 0.78 0.08 -16.23
N LEU A 51 1.83 0.49 -16.92
CA LEU A 51 2.08 0.15 -18.33
C LEU A 51 3.45 -0.50 -18.45
N VAL A 52 3.63 -1.30 -19.49
CA VAL A 52 4.94 -1.85 -19.83
C VAL A 52 5.87 -0.73 -20.28
N GLU A 53 7.03 -0.62 -19.64
CA GLU A 53 8.06 0.32 -20.05
C GLU A 53 8.67 -0.10 -21.40
N PRO A 54 8.77 0.83 -22.38
CA PRO A 54 9.34 0.54 -23.69
C PRO A 54 10.71 -0.14 -23.62
N GLY A 55 10.87 -1.25 -24.36
CA GLY A 55 12.13 -2.00 -24.40
C GLY A 55 12.38 -2.89 -23.18
N THR A 56 11.43 -2.97 -22.24
CA THR A 56 11.50 -3.88 -21.09
C THR A 56 10.23 -4.71 -20.96
N ARG A 57 10.21 -5.65 -20.02
CA ARG A 57 8.98 -6.36 -19.60
C ARG A 57 8.47 -5.86 -18.23
N ARG A 58 8.82 -4.64 -17.85
CA ARG A 58 8.54 -4.10 -16.51
C ARG A 58 7.31 -3.22 -16.56
N HIS A 59 6.34 -3.54 -15.72
CA HIS A 59 5.13 -2.76 -15.54
C HIS A 59 5.43 -1.64 -14.54
N ARG A 60 5.35 -0.36 -14.92
CA ARG A 60 5.58 0.77 -14.00
C ARG A 60 4.39 1.71 -13.95
N VAL A 61 4.25 2.40 -12.82
CA VAL A 61 3.31 3.53 -12.72
C VAL A 61 3.64 4.51 -13.85
N PRO A 62 2.68 4.82 -14.74
CA PRO A 62 2.96 5.69 -15.87
C PRO A 62 3.35 7.08 -15.40
N ALA A 63 4.42 7.63 -15.96
CA ALA A 63 4.85 9.01 -15.67
C ALA A 63 3.76 10.04 -15.97
N ALA A 64 2.80 9.69 -16.84
CA ALA A 64 1.65 10.50 -17.14
C ALA A 64 0.69 10.70 -15.94
N ILE A 65 0.63 9.77 -14.98
CA ILE A 65 -0.26 9.86 -13.81
C ILE A 65 0.51 10.04 -12.50
N ALA A 66 1.77 9.58 -12.43
CA ALA A 66 2.64 9.79 -11.28
C ALA A 66 2.84 11.29 -11.02
N ASN A 67 2.57 11.74 -9.79
CA ASN A 67 2.67 13.16 -9.44
C ASN A 67 2.95 13.38 -7.95
N PRO A 68 3.58 14.52 -7.58
CA PRO A 68 4.00 14.77 -6.19
C PRO A 68 2.83 14.99 -5.21
N ARG A 69 1.64 15.35 -5.69
CA ARG A 69 0.46 15.61 -4.82
C ARG A 69 -0.17 14.30 -4.37
N ASP A 70 -0.34 13.35 -5.29
CA ASP A 70 -0.67 11.96 -4.96
C ASP A 70 0.41 11.34 -4.07
N TRP A 71 1.69 11.52 -4.41
CA TRP A 71 2.79 10.99 -3.61
C TRP A 71 2.81 11.55 -2.18
N ARG A 72 2.47 12.84 -1.98
CA ARG A 72 2.29 13.41 -0.64
C ARG A 72 1.23 12.65 0.17
N LEU A 73 0.08 12.36 -0.42
CA LEU A 73 -1.00 11.64 0.23
C LEU A 73 -0.63 10.18 0.52
N PHE A 74 0.06 9.52 -0.42
CA PHE A 74 0.65 8.20 -0.18
C PHE A 74 1.59 8.21 1.04
N GLN A 75 2.48 9.20 1.13
CA GLN A 75 3.42 9.31 2.24
C GLN A 75 2.70 9.53 3.57
N GLU A 76 1.57 10.23 3.60
CA GLU A 76 0.71 10.36 4.79
C GLU A 76 0.06 9.03 5.20
N LEU A 77 -0.30 8.18 4.24
CA LEU A 77 -0.77 6.80 4.52
C LEU A 77 0.36 5.93 5.08
N ALA A 78 1.55 6.03 4.48
CA ALA A 78 2.73 5.32 4.94
C ALA A 78 3.17 5.79 6.34
N ALA A 79 3.08 7.10 6.61
CA ALA A 79 3.39 7.68 7.91
C ALA A 79 2.46 7.19 9.02
N GLN A 80 1.21 6.85 8.70
CA GLN A 80 0.27 6.29 9.67
C GLN A 80 0.42 4.78 9.88
N ALA A 81 1.20 4.10 9.05
CA ALA A 81 1.36 2.65 9.12
C ALA A 81 2.29 2.25 10.27
N HIS A 82 1.96 1.15 10.94
CA HIS A 82 2.93 0.44 11.77
C HIS A 82 3.86 -0.42 10.90
N VAL A 83 3.30 -1.02 9.84
CA VAL A 83 4.02 -1.83 8.86
C VAL A 83 3.52 -1.56 7.44
N LEU A 84 4.46 -1.45 6.50
CA LEU A 84 4.18 -1.48 5.07
C LEU A 84 4.31 -2.91 4.54
N ILE A 85 3.26 -3.41 3.93
CA ILE A 85 3.25 -4.71 3.26
C ILE A 85 3.54 -4.47 1.77
N THR A 86 4.62 -5.05 1.28
CA THR A 86 5.05 -4.95 -0.12
C THR A 86 5.35 -6.33 -0.70
N SER A 87 5.73 -6.40 -1.97
CA SER A 87 6.12 -7.64 -2.63
C SER A 87 7.62 -7.71 -2.88
N ALA A 88 8.09 -8.90 -3.26
CA ALA A 88 9.46 -9.15 -3.72
C ALA A 88 9.96 -8.17 -4.80
N ARG A 89 9.03 -7.54 -5.55
CA ARG A 89 9.35 -6.52 -6.55
C ARG A 89 10.08 -5.33 -5.93
N TYR A 90 9.68 -4.89 -4.73
CA TYR A 90 10.33 -3.79 -4.04
C TYR A 90 11.83 -4.05 -3.82
N LEU A 91 12.17 -5.24 -3.31
CA LEU A 91 13.57 -5.62 -3.11
C LEU A 91 14.37 -5.68 -4.41
N ARG A 92 13.74 -6.16 -5.50
CA ARG A 92 14.36 -6.16 -6.84
C ARG A 92 14.64 -4.75 -7.35
N ASP A 93 13.67 -3.85 -7.22
CA ASP A 93 13.83 -2.46 -7.64
C ASP A 93 14.90 -1.75 -6.78
N LEU A 94 14.94 -2.03 -5.47
CA LEU A 94 15.97 -1.52 -4.55
C LEU A 94 17.37 -2.04 -4.89
N ALA A 95 17.52 -3.34 -5.15
CA ALA A 95 18.80 -3.96 -5.51
C ALA A 95 19.41 -3.37 -6.80
N GLN A 96 18.58 -2.83 -7.67
CA GLN A 96 19.00 -2.25 -8.96
C GLN A 96 19.19 -0.73 -8.90
N GLY A 97 19.01 -0.11 -7.73
CA GLY A 97 19.01 1.35 -7.58
C GLY A 97 17.87 2.03 -8.35
N GLN A 98 16.84 1.28 -8.72
CA GLN A 98 15.68 1.72 -9.51
C GLN A 98 14.44 1.95 -8.65
N ALA A 99 14.55 1.82 -7.32
CA ALA A 99 13.50 2.20 -6.41
C ALA A 99 13.22 3.70 -6.61
N GLN A 100 12.16 4.01 -7.36
CA GLN A 100 11.80 5.36 -7.76
C GLN A 100 11.60 6.27 -6.53
N ASP A 101 11.17 5.69 -5.40
CA ASP A 101 11.08 6.38 -4.12
C ASP A 101 11.42 5.45 -2.95
N HIS A 102 12.05 6.02 -1.93
CA HIS A 102 12.49 5.28 -0.74
C HIS A 102 11.29 4.91 0.14
N LEU A 103 10.67 3.75 -0.08
CA LEU A 103 9.85 3.15 0.97
C LEU A 103 10.73 2.94 2.22
N PRO A 104 10.22 3.23 3.42
CA PRO A 104 8.80 3.45 3.73
C PRO A 104 8.39 4.93 3.66
N VAL A 105 8.80 5.77 4.62
CA VAL A 105 8.56 7.22 4.61
C VAL A 105 9.85 7.92 4.20
N SER A 106 9.76 8.86 3.28
CA SER A 106 10.94 9.54 2.73
C SER A 106 11.56 10.47 3.77
N THR A 107 12.88 10.42 3.88
CA THR A 107 13.68 11.32 4.71
C THR A 107 13.96 12.67 4.05
N ARG A 108 13.54 12.86 2.79
CA ARG A 108 13.80 14.07 2.01
C ARG A 108 12.59 15.01 2.04
N ALA A 109 12.85 16.32 1.94
CA ALA A 109 11.80 17.28 1.65
C ALA A 109 11.08 16.92 0.33
N PRO A 110 9.77 17.19 0.21
CA PRO A 110 8.86 17.83 1.17
C PRO A 110 8.12 16.84 2.11
N TYR A 111 8.69 15.66 2.40
CA TYR A 111 8.03 14.60 3.19
C TYR A 111 8.66 14.35 4.56
N ALA A 112 9.80 14.97 4.85
CA ALA A 112 10.52 14.78 6.10
C ALA A 112 9.69 15.19 7.34
N ASP A 113 8.71 16.10 7.18
CA ASP A 113 7.75 16.49 8.21
C ASP A 113 6.95 15.31 8.78
N LEU A 114 6.79 14.25 7.98
CA LEU A 114 6.04 13.06 8.38
C LEU A 114 6.80 12.21 9.40
N LEU A 115 8.13 12.28 9.44
CA LEU A 115 8.93 11.60 10.46
C LEU A 115 8.75 12.28 11.83
N ASP A 116 8.72 13.61 11.84
CA ASP A 116 8.42 14.40 13.05
C ASP A 116 6.98 14.15 13.50
N TRP A 117 6.03 14.09 12.56
CA TRP A 117 4.65 13.73 12.85
C TRP A 117 4.54 12.34 13.50
N ARG A 118 5.24 11.32 12.96
CA ARG A 118 5.29 9.98 13.54
C ARG A 118 5.79 9.99 14.97
N LYS A 119 6.90 10.70 15.22
CA LYS A 119 7.46 10.86 16.56
C LYS A 119 6.46 11.52 17.52
N ALA A 120 5.74 12.54 17.06
CA ALA A 120 4.70 13.20 17.86
C ALA A 120 3.50 12.29 18.17
N GLN A 121 3.22 11.29 17.34
CA GLN A 121 2.21 10.25 17.61
C GLN A 121 2.75 9.08 18.46
N GLY A 122 4.02 9.09 18.89
CA GLY A 122 4.63 8.00 19.63
C GLY A 122 4.95 6.76 18.78
N LEU A 123 4.99 6.90 17.46
CA LEU A 123 5.34 5.81 16.54
C LEU A 123 6.87 5.69 16.37
N ALA A 124 7.32 4.50 15.97
CA ALA A 124 8.70 4.30 15.52
C ALA A 124 9.06 5.26 14.38
N SER A 125 10.33 5.67 14.27
CA SER A 125 10.79 6.65 13.28
C SER A 125 10.41 6.26 11.84
N GLN A 126 10.49 4.96 11.52
CA GLN A 126 10.05 4.39 10.25
C GLN A 126 9.05 3.26 10.50
N PRO A 127 8.06 3.05 9.61
CA PRO A 127 7.28 1.82 9.59
C PRO A 127 8.17 0.59 9.44
N ALA A 128 7.74 -0.53 10.01
CA ALA A 128 8.28 -1.83 9.64
C ALA A 128 7.98 -2.13 8.16
N VAL A 129 8.72 -3.06 7.57
CA VAL A 129 8.45 -3.54 6.20
C VAL A 129 8.24 -5.05 6.22
N ALA A 130 7.15 -5.50 5.63
CA ALA A 130 6.84 -6.91 5.42
C ALA A 130 6.81 -7.21 3.92
N VAL A 131 7.72 -8.05 3.44
CA VAL A 131 7.83 -8.43 2.03
C VAL A 131 7.16 -9.79 1.82
N VAL A 132 6.04 -9.80 1.10
CA VAL A 132 5.34 -11.04 0.73
C VAL A 132 6.04 -11.70 -0.47
N SER A 133 6.43 -12.97 -0.31
CA SER A 133 7.04 -13.77 -1.38
C SER A 133 6.81 -15.27 -1.20
N ALA A 134 6.15 -15.90 -2.18
CA ALA A 134 5.97 -17.36 -2.21
C ALA A 134 7.21 -18.13 -2.70
N SER A 135 8.04 -17.48 -3.54
CA SER A 135 9.24 -18.13 -4.08
C SER A 135 10.46 -17.98 -3.16
N LEU A 136 10.46 -16.96 -2.29
CA LEU A 136 11.64 -16.53 -1.52
C LEU A 136 12.86 -16.18 -2.39
N ASP A 137 12.68 -16.04 -3.71
CA ASP A 137 13.71 -15.57 -4.62
C ASP A 137 13.82 -14.05 -4.52
N LEU A 138 14.57 -13.60 -3.52
CA LEU A 138 14.70 -12.22 -3.10
C LEU A 138 16.17 -11.79 -3.21
N PRO A 139 16.51 -10.85 -4.11
CA PRO A 139 17.82 -10.23 -4.06
C PRO A 139 17.86 -9.27 -2.88
N VAL A 140 18.43 -9.72 -1.77
CA VAL A 140 18.65 -8.87 -0.59
C VAL A 140 19.83 -7.94 -0.90
N PRO A 141 19.63 -6.61 -1.01
CA PRO A 141 20.72 -5.70 -1.31
C PRO A 141 21.71 -5.67 -0.14
N ALA A 142 23.01 -5.68 -0.44
CA ALA A 142 24.07 -5.63 0.60
C ALA A 142 24.00 -4.37 1.50
N GLY A 143 23.38 -3.29 1.01
CA GLY A 143 23.16 -2.05 1.75
C GLY A 143 21.81 -1.96 2.47
N LEU A 144 21.04 -3.04 2.56
CA LEU A 144 19.78 -3.03 3.32
C LEU A 144 20.08 -2.96 4.82
N ASP A 145 19.91 -1.78 5.39
CA ASP A 145 20.08 -1.56 6.82
C ASP A 145 18.88 -2.11 7.61
N LEU A 146 19.05 -3.30 8.18
CA LEU A 146 18.05 -3.99 9.02
C LEU A 146 17.94 -3.39 10.43
N HIS A 147 18.83 -2.47 10.83
CA HIS A 147 18.79 -1.83 12.14
C HIS A 147 17.92 -0.57 12.15
N GLN A 148 17.69 0.06 10.99
CA GLN A 148 16.85 1.26 10.89
C GLN A 148 15.36 1.00 11.12
N ARG A 149 14.90 -0.22 10.84
CA ARG A 149 13.49 -0.63 10.99
C ARG A 149 13.38 -2.15 11.03
N ALA A 150 12.32 -2.64 11.68
CA ALA A 150 11.99 -4.06 11.60
C ALA A 150 11.66 -4.46 10.16
N PHE A 151 12.22 -5.58 9.73
CA PHE A 151 12.04 -6.11 8.37
C PHE A 151 11.65 -7.58 8.44
N TYR A 152 10.58 -7.94 7.73
CA TYR A 152 10.02 -9.28 7.69
C TYR A 152 9.92 -9.76 6.25
N VAL A 153 10.16 -11.06 6.06
CA VAL A 153 9.76 -11.77 4.84
C VAL A 153 8.58 -12.65 5.20
N VAL A 154 7.47 -12.51 4.48
CA VAL A 154 6.26 -13.29 4.74
C VAL A 154 6.02 -14.29 3.62
N THR A 155 5.86 -15.56 3.98
CA THR A 155 5.68 -16.67 3.06
C THR A 155 4.68 -17.68 3.60
N GLY A 156 4.39 -18.76 2.85
CA GLY A 156 3.56 -19.86 3.34
C GLY A 156 4.40 -21.00 3.93
N GLU A 157 3.82 -21.82 4.79
CA GLU A 157 4.46 -22.96 5.48
C GLU A 157 5.07 -23.99 4.53
N GLY A 158 4.57 -24.08 3.29
CA GLY A 158 5.14 -24.92 2.24
C GLY A 158 6.36 -24.31 1.51
N ALA A 159 6.93 -23.21 2.01
CA ALA A 159 8.11 -22.61 1.42
C ALA A 159 9.33 -23.55 1.48
N ASP A 160 10.27 -23.32 0.56
CA ASP A 160 11.53 -24.07 0.48
C ASP A 160 12.40 -23.79 1.73
N PRO A 161 12.65 -24.78 2.60
CA PRO A 161 13.39 -24.58 3.85
C PRO A 161 14.79 -24.02 3.62
N GLU A 162 15.49 -24.43 2.54
CA GLU A 162 16.84 -23.94 2.27
C GLU A 162 16.85 -22.43 1.97
N ARG A 163 15.79 -21.92 1.33
CA ARG A 163 15.62 -20.49 1.06
C ARG A 163 15.25 -19.72 2.31
N VAL A 164 14.45 -20.30 3.20
CA VAL A 164 14.17 -19.73 4.53
C VAL A 164 15.47 -19.58 5.31
N ASP A 165 16.23 -20.67 5.46
CA ASP A 165 17.52 -20.68 6.19
C ASP A 165 18.53 -19.70 5.59
N ALA A 166 18.54 -19.54 4.27
CA ALA A 166 19.39 -18.55 3.60
C ALA A 166 19.02 -17.10 3.98
N LEU A 167 17.73 -16.77 4.05
CA LEU A 167 17.26 -15.43 4.44
C LEU A 167 17.50 -15.17 5.93
N GLU A 168 17.27 -16.16 6.79
CA GLU A 168 17.48 -16.03 8.23
C GLU A 168 18.97 -15.85 8.57
N ARG A 169 19.87 -16.52 7.85
CA ARG A 169 21.33 -16.28 7.96
C ARG A 169 21.75 -14.86 7.57
N LEU A 170 20.94 -14.14 6.78
CA LEU A 170 21.13 -12.72 6.47
C LEU A 170 20.52 -11.79 7.53
N GLY A 171 19.96 -12.34 8.62
CA GLY A 171 19.32 -11.59 9.69
C GLY A 171 17.86 -11.17 9.39
N LEU A 172 17.26 -11.68 8.31
CA LEU A 172 15.86 -11.43 8.00
C LEU A 172 14.97 -12.34 8.85
N ARG A 173 13.89 -11.78 9.38
CA ARG A 173 12.88 -12.55 10.12
C ARG A 173 11.84 -13.08 9.15
N VAL A 174 11.65 -14.39 9.09
CA VAL A 174 10.63 -15.02 8.24
C VAL A 174 9.36 -15.26 9.06
N LEU A 175 8.21 -14.86 8.51
CA LEU A 175 6.89 -15.14 9.07
C LEU A 175 6.13 -16.07 8.12
N PHE A 176 5.44 -17.05 8.70
CA PHE A 176 4.62 -17.99 7.96
C PHE A 176 3.15 -17.60 8.08
N ALA A 177 2.49 -17.41 6.93
CA ALA A 177 1.16 -16.85 6.82
C ALA A 177 0.34 -17.56 5.73
N GLY A 178 0.34 -18.90 5.72
CA GLY A 178 -0.42 -19.72 4.77
C GLY A 178 -0.06 -21.19 4.91
N ASN A 179 -0.99 -22.12 4.67
CA ASN A 179 -0.72 -23.56 4.83
C ASN A 179 0.12 -24.12 3.65
N GLY A 180 0.01 -23.48 2.49
CA GLY A 180 0.72 -23.88 1.28
C GLY A 180 1.98 -23.04 1.03
N ARG A 181 2.36 -22.91 -0.24
CA ARG A 181 3.47 -22.01 -0.65
C ARG A 181 3.10 -20.53 -0.65
N ARG A 182 1.81 -20.23 -0.79
CA ARG A 182 1.30 -18.86 -0.93
C ARG A 182 0.87 -18.30 0.41
N VAL A 183 0.98 -16.99 0.54
CA VAL A 183 0.43 -16.24 1.68
C VAL A 183 -1.09 -16.13 1.54
N GLU A 184 -1.79 -16.29 2.66
CA GLU A 184 -3.23 -16.17 2.82
C GLU A 184 -3.54 -14.87 3.58
N GLY A 185 -4.54 -14.11 3.13
CA GLY A 185 -4.78 -12.74 3.62
C GLY A 185 -5.05 -12.64 5.12
N ARG A 186 -5.91 -13.51 5.68
CA ARG A 186 -6.21 -13.50 7.12
C ARG A 186 -4.98 -13.83 7.95
N ARG A 187 -4.25 -14.88 7.59
CA ARG A 187 -3.02 -15.30 8.29
C ARG A 187 -1.91 -14.26 8.21
N LEU A 188 -1.82 -13.51 7.10
CA LEU A 188 -0.88 -12.40 6.98
C LEU A 188 -1.18 -11.30 8.01
N VAL A 189 -2.45 -10.96 8.17
CA VAL A 189 -2.89 -9.98 9.19
C VAL A 189 -2.58 -10.51 10.58
N ASP A 190 -2.98 -11.75 10.88
CA ASP A 190 -2.79 -12.37 12.20
C ASP A 190 -1.30 -12.40 12.58
N ALA A 191 -0.43 -12.86 11.67
CA ALA A 191 1.02 -12.91 11.91
C ALA A 191 1.64 -11.53 12.19
N LEU A 192 1.13 -10.45 11.57
CA LEU A 192 1.60 -9.08 11.82
C LEU A 192 1.03 -8.50 13.12
N VAL A 193 -0.21 -8.84 13.46
CA VAL A 193 -0.84 -8.48 14.74
C VAL A 193 -0.11 -9.12 15.92
N GLU A 194 0.34 -10.37 15.77
CA GLU A 194 1.20 -11.06 16.75
C GLU A 194 2.54 -10.35 16.98
N GLN A 195 3.04 -9.61 15.97
CA GLN A 195 4.23 -8.75 16.12
C GLN A 195 3.92 -7.38 16.74
N GLY A 196 2.67 -7.12 17.14
CA GLY A 196 2.23 -5.84 17.70
C GLY A 196 1.89 -4.77 16.66
N TYR A 197 1.65 -5.14 15.39
CA TYR A 197 1.27 -4.19 14.34
C TYR A 197 -0.24 -4.23 14.07
N TYR A 198 -0.87 -3.06 14.15
CA TYR A 198 -2.32 -2.91 14.04
C TYR A 198 -2.75 -1.97 12.90
N SER A 199 -1.85 -1.11 12.42
CA SER A 199 -2.06 -0.27 11.23
C SER A 199 -1.22 -0.83 10.08
N LEU A 200 -1.88 -1.53 9.16
CA LEU A 200 -1.27 -2.37 8.13
C LEU A 200 -1.51 -1.74 6.75
N CYS A 201 -0.48 -1.16 6.13
CA CYS A 201 -0.60 -0.52 4.83
C CYS A 201 -0.05 -1.42 3.72
N ALA A 202 -0.92 -1.94 2.87
CA ALA A 202 -0.55 -2.67 1.66
C ALA A 202 -0.19 -1.68 0.55
N VAL A 203 1.09 -1.70 0.16
CA VAL A 203 1.67 -0.85 -0.90
C VAL A 203 2.21 -1.71 -2.05
N ALA A 204 1.64 -2.91 -2.21
CA ALA A 204 2.02 -3.86 -3.24
C ALA A 204 1.03 -3.89 -4.40
N GLY A 205 1.34 -4.73 -5.39
CA GLY A 205 0.58 -4.84 -6.63
C GLY A 205 -0.79 -5.53 -6.51
N PRO A 206 -1.50 -5.62 -7.63
CA PRO A 206 -2.91 -6.04 -7.71
C PRO A 206 -3.22 -7.42 -7.11
N GLN A 207 -2.27 -8.34 -7.17
CA GLN A 207 -2.40 -9.68 -6.60
C GLN A 207 -2.45 -9.66 -5.06
N LEU A 208 -1.69 -8.77 -4.41
CA LEU A 208 -1.78 -8.65 -2.94
C LEU A 208 -3.11 -8.03 -2.55
N LEU A 209 -3.58 -7.01 -3.29
CA LEU A 209 -4.92 -6.46 -3.06
C LEU A 209 -5.97 -7.58 -3.17
N TYR A 210 -5.87 -8.44 -4.20
CA TYR A 210 -6.76 -9.59 -4.35
C TYR A 210 -6.69 -10.54 -3.15
N THR A 211 -5.49 -10.86 -2.64
CA THR A 211 -5.33 -11.69 -1.44
C THR A 211 -6.01 -11.09 -0.21
N LEU A 212 -5.96 -9.77 -0.04
CA LEU A 212 -6.60 -9.09 1.10
C LEU A 212 -8.13 -8.99 0.94
N VAL A 213 -8.59 -8.67 -0.27
CA VAL A 213 -10.03 -8.54 -0.57
C VAL A 213 -10.72 -9.89 -0.51
N SER A 214 -10.16 -10.93 -1.14
CA SER A 214 -10.76 -12.27 -1.15
C SER A 214 -10.79 -12.93 0.23
N ALA A 215 -9.91 -12.54 1.14
CA ALA A 215 -9.93 -12.97 2.54
C ALA A 215 -10.86 -12.13 3.43
N GLY A 216 -11.52 -11.11 2.88
CA GLY A 216 -12.38 -10.19 3.64
C GLY A 216 -11.64 -9.45 4.76
N VAL A 217 -10.36 -9.12 4.53
CA VAL A 217 -9.51 -8.46 5.54
C VAL A 217 -9.17 -7.01 5.19
N LEU A 218 -9.45 -6.54 3.97
CA LEU A 218 -9.25 -5.14 3.62
C LEU A 218 -10.32 -4.27 4.31
N ASP A 219 -9.91 -3.24 5.05
CA ASP A 219 -10.82 -2.28 5.69
C ASP A 219 -10.99 -1.01 4.86
N ARG A 220 -9.91 -0.48 4.29
CA ARG A 220 -9.95 0.76 3.49
C ARG A 220 -9.18 0.66 2.17
N LEU A 221 -9.77 1.21 1.11
CA LEU A 221 -9.10 1.44 -0.16
C LEU A 221 -9.01 2.93 -0.44
N TYR A 222 -7.79 3.40 -0.69
CA TYR A 222 -7.50 4.74 -1.19
C TYR A 222 -7.23 4.64 -2.69
N LEU A 223 -7.91 5.45 -3.48
CA LEU A 223 -7.80 5.43 -4.94
C LEU A 223 -7.77 6.84 -5.50
N THR A 224 -6.64 7.16 -6.12
CA THR A 224 -6.46 8.37 -6.92
C THR A 224 -6.87 8.07 -8.36
N HIS A 225 -7.80 8.85 -8.90
CA HIS A 225 -8.11 8.86 -10.33
C HIS A 225 -7.50 10.10 -10.96
N ALA A 226 -6.39 9.91 -11.67
CA ALA A 226 -5.82 10.94 -12.53
C ALA A 226 -6.72 11.13 -13.74
N HIS A 227 -7.09 12.37 -14.07
CA HIS A 227 -8.00 12.69 -15.18
C HIS A 227 -7.32 12.58 -16.56
N ARG A 228 -6.78 11.40 -16.85
CA ARG A 228 -6.05 11.06 -18.07
C ARG A 228 -6.51 9.71 -18.57
N LEU A 229 -6.46 9.53 -19.89
CA LEU A 229 -6.69 8.25 -20.56
C LEU A 229 -5.35 7.78 -21.12
N LEU A 230 -4.99 6.53 -20.89
CA LEU A 230 -3.68 6.00 -21.28
C LEU A 230 -3.76 4.93 -22.38
N GLY A 231 -4.85 4.15 -22.45
CA GLY A 231 -4.93 3.02 -23.37
C GLY A 231 -3.90 1.94 -23.04
N GLY A 232 -3.32 1.33 -24.08
CA GLY A 232 -2.31 0.27 -23.96
C GLY A 232 -2.87 -1.15 -24.15
N SER A 233 -2.06 -2.02 -24.78
CA SER A 233 -2.37 -3.45 -24.98
C SER A 233 -1.94 -4.33 -23.81
N GLU A 234 -0.95 -3.87 -23.03
CA GLU A 234 -0.42 -4.54 -21.83
C GLU A 234 -0.44 -3.55 -20.67
N TYR A 235 -1.27 -3.82 -19.67
CA TYR A 235 -1.48 -2.95 -18.52
C TYR A 235 -1.92 -3.75 -17.30
N ASP A 236 -1.72 -3.17 -16.12
CA ASP A 236 -2.30 -3.67 -14.88
C ASP A 236 -3.48 -2.78 -14.45
N SER A 237 -4.49 -3.39 -13.84
CA SER A 237 -5.57 -2.73 -13.09
C SER A 237 -5.36 -2.91 -11.58
N ILE A 238 -6.18 -2.29 -10.74
CA ILE A 238 -6.00 -2.31 -9.28
C ILE A 238 -6.11 -3.71 -8.64
N LEU A 239 -6.82 -4.65 -9.27
CA LEU A 239 -7.12 -5.97 -8.73
C LEU A 239 -6.84 -7.06 -9.77
N GLU A 240 -6.04 -8.06 -9.42
CA GLU A 240 -5.67 -9.17 -10.31
C GLU A 240 -5.80 -10.50 -9.57
N GLY A 241 -6.66 -11.37 -10.09
CA GLY A 241 -6.94 -12.69 -9.53
C GLY A 241 -8.22 -13.27 -10.15
N PRO A 242 -8.66 -14.45 -9.69
CA PRO A 242 -9.98 -14.98 -10.00
C PRO A 242 -11.10 -13.94 -9.74
N ALA A 243 -12.24 -14.10 -10.42
CA ALA A 243 -13.40 -13.27 -10.13
C ALA A 243 -13.85 -13.48 -8.67
N LEU A 244 -14.17 -12.38 -8.00
CA LEU A 244 -14.76 -12.42 -6.66
C LEU A 244 -16.23 -12.84 -6.78
N ASP A 245 -16.64 -13.82 -5.98
CA ASP A 245 -18.02 -14.25 -5.88
C ASP A 245 -18.35 -14.54 -4.39
N PRO A 246 -19.16 -13.70 -3.72
CA PRO A 246 -19.75 -12.45 -4.22
C PRO A 246 -18.71 -11.34 -4.45
N SER A 247 -19.13 -10.24 -5.09
CA SER A 247 -18.30 -9.03 -5.19
C SER A 247 -17.99 -8.43 -3.82
N ALA A 248 -16.83 -7.79 -3.69
CA ALA A 248 -16.53 -6.96 -2.52
C ALA A 248 -17.22 -5.59 -2.64
N ASP A 249 -18.01 -5.23 -1.64
CA ASP A 249 -18.73 -3.96 -1.60
C ASP A 249 -17.96 -2.90 -0.81
N LEU A 250 -17.83 -1.71 -1.39
CA LEU A 250 -17.14 -0.58 -0.78
C LEU A 250 -18.05 0.65 -0.68
N ARG A 251 -17.93 1.39 0.42
CA ARG A 251 -18.66 2.64 0.68
C ARG A 251 -17.70 3.82 0.69
N LEU A 252 -18.02 4.87 -0.06
CA LEU A 252 -17.26 6.13 -0.04
C LEU A 252 -17.27 6.75 1.36
N THR A 253 -16.10 7.20 1.82
CA THR A 253 -15.91 7.86 3.13
C THR A 253 -15.34 9.26 3.02
N SER A 254 -14.50 9.50 2.03
CA SER A 254 -14.02 10.85 1.69
C SER A 254 -13.78 10.96 0.19
N LEU A 255 -14.07 12.13 -0.36
CA LEU A 255 -13.78 12.45 -1.75
C LEU A 255 -13.17 13.84 -1.81
N TYR A 256 -12.03 13.97 -2.45
CA TYR A 256 -11.38 15.25 -2.70
C TYR A 256 -11.16 15.43 -4.19
N TYR A 257 -11.36 16.64 -4.68
CA TYR A 257 -10.95 17.06 -6.01
C TYR A 257 -9.70 17.94 -5.90
N ASP A 258 -8.73 17.67 -6.77
CA ASP A 258 -7.51 18.43 -6.90
C ASP A 258 -7.42 19.00 -8.31
N ALA A 259 -7.59 20.30 -8.44
CA ALA A 259 -7.46 21.01 -9.72
C ALA A 259 -6.00 21.18 -10.18
N HIS A 260 -5.03 20.85 -9.32
CA HIS A 260 -3.61 21.17 -9.52
C HIS A 260 -2.76 19.95 -9.93
N ALA A 261 -3.39 18.91 -10.47
CA ALA A 261 -2.66 17.79 -11.07
C ALA A 261 -1.83 18.24 -12.30
N PRO A 262 -0.73 17.54 -12.65
CA PRO A 262 0.12 17.91 -13.77
C PRO A 262 -0.64 18.08 -15.09
N GLY A 263 -0.26 19.08 -15.88
CA GLY A 263 -0.87 19.36 -17.18
C GLY A 263 -2.29 19.94 -17.10
N GLY A 264 -2.75 20.37 -15.92
CA GLY A 264 -4.05 21.02 -15.76
C GLY A 264 -5.26 20.08 -15.88
N THR A 265 -5.05 18.76 -15.85
CA THR A 265 -6.14 17.78 -16.04
C THR A 265 -7.03 17.60 -14.79
N GLY A 266 -6.47 17.88 -13.61
CA GLY A 266 -7.06 17.55 -12.32
C GLY A 266 -6.98 16.06 -11.96
N GLN A 267 -7.38 15.73 -10.73
CA GLN A 267 -7.50 14.36 -10.22
C GLN A 267 -8.49 14.29 -9.05
N ILE A 268 -8.98 13.09 -8.76
CA ILE A 268 -9.86 12.82 -7.62
C ILE A 268 -9.17 11.86 -6.66
N PHE A 269 -9.22 12.18 -5.36
CA PHE A 269 -8.75 11.32 -4.28
C PHE A 269 -9.95 10.73 -3.54
N GLY A 270 -10.21 9.45 -3.73
CA GLY A 270 -11.29 8.72 -3.07
C GLY A 270 -10.77 7.83 -1.95
N ALA A 271 -11.45 7.82 -0.80
CA ALA A 271 -11.25 6.81 0.23
C ALA A 271 -12.55 6.04 0.47
N TYR A 272 -12.44 4.72 0.49
CA TYR A 272 -13.56 3.81 0.58
C TYR A 272 -13.35 2.85 1.74
N GLU A 273 -14.43 2.53 2.45
CA GLU A 273 -14.47 1.46 3.45
C GLU A 273 -15.07 0.19 2.84
N CYS A 274 -14.42 -0.95 3.02
CA CYS A 274 -15.03 -2.23 2.70
C CYS A 274 -16.16 -2.52 3.67
N ARG A 275 -17.30 -2.98 3.14
CA ARG A 275 -18.38 -3.51 3.96
C ARG A 275 -18.03 -4.95 4.28
N ALA A 276 -18.05 -5.29 5.58
CA ALA A 276 -18.16 -6.69 5.95
C ALA A 276 -19.44 -7.22 5.28
N GLY A 277 -19.31 -8.26 4.45
CA GLY A 277 -20.48 -8.90 3.86
C GLY A 277 -21.43 -9.29 5.00
N GLU A 278 -22.72 -8.98 4.86
CA GLU A 278 -23.77 -9.48 5.72
C GLU A 278 -23.96 -10.99 5.45
N GLY A 279 -22.92 -11.78 5.75
CA GLY A 279 -22.89 -13.23 5.60
C GLY A 279 -23.41 -13.91 6.85
N GLY A 280 -24.74 -13.99 6.97
CA GLY A 280 -25.43 -15.05 7.70
C GLY A 280 -25.41 -15.02 9.23
N SER A 281 -26.01 -14.01 9.86
CA SER A 281 -26.72 -14.24 11.13
C SER A 281 -28.19 -14.53 10.83
N GLY A 282 -28.59 -15.79 10.92
CA GLY A 282 -30.00 -16.20 10.98
C GLY A 282 -30.56 -16.81 9.71
N ARG A 283 -30.64 -18.14 9.69
CA ARG A 283 -31.87 -18.90 9.93
C ARG A 283 -31.53 -20.29 10.45
#